data_AF-A0A3S4BCS2-F1
#
_entry.id   AF-A0A3S4BCS2-F1
#
_cell.length_a   1.000
_cell.length_b   1.000
_cell.length_c   1.000
_cell.angle_alpha   90.00
_cell.angle_beta   90.00
_cell.angle_gamma   90.00
#
_symmetry.space_group_name_H-M   'P 1'
#
loop_
_entity.id
_entity.type
_entity.pdbx_description
1 polymer ?
#
loop_
_entity_poly.entity_id
_entity_poly.type
_entity_poly.pdbx_seq_one_letter_code
_entity_poly.pdbx_strand_id
1 'polypeptide(L)'
;MTIPAHRLNCPDVCFVCARRAAGGGVGRPGRIGWLCTDCPPKIGRIAMATKFDIYEERACKAVAEQLPATNFTFPADELPDFVRWIVEEFGEAIRRELESGEPPF
;
A
#
# COMPACT_ATOMS: atom_id res chain seq x y z
N MET A 1 5.83 11.28 -1.37
CA MET A 1 5.30 9.97 -1.80
C MET A 1 4.18 10.11 -2.81
N THR A 2 4.42 9.54 -3.98
CA THR A 2 3.50 9.50 -5.11
C THR A 2 2.89 8.11 -5.08
N ILE A 3 1.56 8.00 -5.02
CA ILE A 3 0.89 6.68 -5.08
C ILE A 3 1.43 5.94 -6.32
N PRO A 4 1.99 4.72 -6.18
CA PRO A 4 2.64 4.03 -7.29
C PRO A 4 1.64 3.80 -8.42
N ALA A 5 2.11 4.02 -9.66
CA ALA A 5 1.28 4.05 -10.87
C ALA A 5 0.51 2.75 -11.15
N HIS A 6 0.84 1.63 -10.48
CA HIS A 6 0.16 0.34 -10.69
C HIS A 6 -1.21 0.23 -10.01
N ARG A 7 -1.53 1.07 -9.00
CA ARG A 7 -2.84 1.04 -8.31
C ARG A 7 -3.82 2.09 -8.82
N LEU A 8 -3.30 3.10 -9.49
CA LEU A 8 -4.06 4.18 -10.11
C LEU A 8 -4.13 3.93 -11.60
N ASN A 9 -5.24 4.34 -12.21
CA ASN A 9 -5.58 4.08 -13.61
C ASN A 9 -5.83 2.58 -13.92
N CYS A 10 -6.02 1.72 -12.91
CA CYS A 10 -6.53 0.37 -13.09
C CYS A 10 -8.06 0.36 -12.87
N PRO A 11 -8.89 0.29 -13.93
CA PRO A 11 -10.34 0.33 -13.82
C PRO A 11 -10.97 -0.94 -13.24
N ASP A 12 -10.21 -2.03 -13.10
CA ASP A 12 -10.71 -3.32 -12.66
C ASP A 12 -10.65 -3.50 -11.14
N VAL A 13 -9.81 -2.72 -10.44
CA VAL A 13 -9.50 -2.92 -9.02
C VAL A 13 -9.76 -1.65 -8.23
N CYS A 14 -10.50 -1.80 -7.13
CA CYS A 14 -10.73 -0.74 -6.16
C CYS A 14 -9.41 -0.36 -5.48
N PHE A 15 -8.94 0.87 -5.67
CA PHE A 15 -7.64 1.28 -5.13
C PHE A 15 -7.63 1.42 -3.59
N VAL A 16 -8.81 1.44 -2.96
CA VAL A 16 -8.96 1.52 -1.50
C VAL A 16 -8.94 0.13 -0.86
N CYS A 17 -9.74 -0.82 -1.37
CA CYS A 17 -9.97 -2.12 -0.72
C CYS A 17 -9.55 -3.34 -1.56
N ALA A 18 -8.97 -3.13 -2.74
CA ALA A 18 -8.50 -4.16 -3.68
C ALA A 18 -9.57 -5.14 -4.22
N ARG A 19 -10.85 -4.94 -3.93
CA ARG A 19 -11.96 -5.68 -4.59
C ARG A 19 -12.18 -5.19 -6.01
N ARG A 20 -13.02 -5.89 -6.78
CA ARG A 20 -13.42 -5.45 -8.13
C ARG A 20 -13.99 -4.03 -8.11
N ALA A 21 -13.45 -3.15 -8.94
CA ALA A 21 -14.02 -1.83 -9.15
C ALA A 21 -15.30 -1.95 -10.00
N ALA A 22 -16.30 -1.18 -9.59
CA ALA A 22 -17.62 -1.13 -10.21
C ALA A 22 -18.33 0.22 -9.97
N GLY A 23 -17.71 1.10 -9.17
CA GLY A 23 -18.17 2.45 -8.89
C GLY A 23 -17.46 3.49 -9.77
N GLY A 24 -17.32 4.71 -9.24
CA GLY A 24 -16.70 5.82 -9.96
C GLY A 24 -15.20 5.97 -9.73
N GLY A 25 -14.54 6.67 -10.65
CA GLY A 25 -13.16 7.12 -10.49
C GLY A 25 -13.05 8.42 -9.69
N VAL A 26 -12.04 8.53 -8.82
CA VAL A 26 -11.71 9.75 -8.07
C VAL A 26 -10.27 10.17 -8.35
N GLY A 27 -10.02 11.46 -8.58
CA GLY A 27 -8.65 11.97 -8.80
C GLY A 27 -8.57 13.04 -9.88
N ARG A 28 -7.42 13.07 -10.56
CA ARG A 28 -7.12 14.00 -11.66
C ARG A 28 -6.71 13.19 -12.90
N PRO A 29 -6.82 13.74 -14.12
CA PRO A 29 -6.32 13.07 -15.32
C PRO A 29 -4.89 12.57 -15.15
N GLY A 30 -4.61 11.32 -15.55
CA GLY A 30 -3.33 10.64 -15.34
C GLY A 30 -3.12 10.03 -13.95
N ARG A 31 -4.02 10.30 -12.99
CA ARG A 31 -3.95 9.79 -11.61
C ARG A 31 -5.36 9.55 -11.06
N ILE A 32 -6.04 8.53 -11.58
CA ILE A 32 -7.42 8.16 -11.21
C ILE A 32 -7.41 6.92 -10.33
N GLY A 33 -8.03 6.97 -9.15
CA GLY A 33 -8.33 5.80 -8.33
C GLY A 33 -9.75 5.31 -8.59
N TRP A 34 -9.91 4.06 -9.00
CA TRP A 34 -11.23 3.46 -9.23
C TRP A 34 -11.77 2.83 -7.95
N LEU A 35 -13.07 2.94 -7.70
CA LEU A 35 -13.71 2.47 -6.47
C LEU A 35 -14.65 1.29 -6.74
N CYS A 36 -14.82 0.41 -5.76
CA CYS A 36 -15.99 -0.49 -5.71
C CYS A 36 -17.22 0.29 -5.22
N THR A 37 -18.38 -0.37 -5.25
CA THR A 37 -19.65 0.20 -4.74
C THR A 37 -19.64 0.43 -3.23
N ASP A 38 -18.84 -0.33 -2.49
CA ASP A 38 -18.82 -0.29 -1.02
C ASP A 38 -17.90 0.81 -0.46
N CYS A 39 -16.94 1.27 -1.26
CA CYS A 39 -15.99 2.31 -0.84
C CYS A 39 -16.54 3.70 -1.20
N PRO A 40 -16.93 4.53 -0.22
CA PRO A 40 -17.49 5.84 -0.50
C PRO A 40 -16.45 6.79 -1.12
N PRO A 41 -16.85 7.70 -2.03
CA PRO A 41 -15.93 8.64 -2.69
C PRO A 41 -15.11 9.50 -1.73
N LYS A 42 -15.64 9.78 -0.52
CA LYS A 42 -14.91 10.52 0.53
C LYS A 42 -13.66 9.76 0.99
N ILE A 43 -13.78 8.45 1.25
CA ILE A 43 -12.63 7.61 1.61
C ILE A 43 -11.64 7.55 0.45
N GLY A 44 -12.13 7.44 -0.79
CA GLY A 44 -11.28 7.54 -1.97
C GLY A 44 -10.50 8.86 -2.04
N ARG A 45 -11.13 10.02 -1.82
CA ARG A 45 -10.42 11.31 -1.82
C ARG A 45 -9.33 11.40 -0.75
N ILE A 46 -9.60 10.85 0.44
CA ILE A 46 -8.62 10.77 1.53
C ILE A 46 -7.45 9.87 1.09
N ALA A 47 -7.75 8.66 0.61
CA ALA A 47 -6.78 7.69 0.12
C ALA A 47 -5.92 8.22 -1.04
N MET A 48 -6.47 9.10 -1.88
CA MET A 48 -5.75 9.77 -2.97
C MET A 48 -4.75 10.82 -2.49
N ALA A 49 -5.04 11.42 -1.34
CA ALA A 49 -4.23 12.47 -0.72
C ALA A 49 -3.19 11.90 0.24
N THR A 50 -3.44 10.74 0.83
CA THR A 50 -2.52 10.11 1.78
C THR A 50 -1.24 9.62 1.11
N LYS A 51 -0.17 9.88 1.83
CA LYS A 51 1.17 9.31 1.68
C LYS A 51 1.37 8.36 2.85
N PHE A 52 2.42 7.54 2.82
CA PHE A 52 2.81 6.89 4.07
C PHE A 52 3.06 7.99 5.10
N ASP A 53 2.51 7.81 6.30
CA ASP A 53 2.93 8.62 7.43
C ASP A 53 4.35 8.22 7.89
N ILE A 54 4.87 8.95 8.88
CA ILE A 54 6.25 8.73 9.35
C ILE A 54 6.48 7.33 9.94
N TYR A 55 5.47 6.71 10.53
CA TYR A 55 5.57 5.36 11.10
C TYR A 55 5.54 4.31 9.99
N GLU A 56 4.66 4.50 9.01
CA GLU A 56 4.60 3.67 7.80
C GLU A 56 5.91 3.77 6.98
N GLU A 57 6.53 4.96 6.92
CA GLU A 57 7.84 5.15 6.30
C GLU A 57 8.96 4.40 7.03
N ARG A 58 9.00 4.47 8.37
CA ARG A 58 9.96 3.73 9.21
C ARG A 58 9.80 2.23 9.05
N ALA A 59 8.56 1.73 9.12
CA ALA A 59 8.27 0.30 8.94
C ALA A 59 8.68 -0.20 7.55
N CYS A 60 8.41 0.58 6.50
CA CYS A 60 8.83 0.25 5.14
C CYS A 60 10.36 0.11 5.05
N LYS A 61 11.10 1.04 5.65
CA LYS A 61 12.57 1.00 5.69
C LYS A 61 13.09 -0.21 6.47
N ALA A 62 12.51 -0.50 7.64
CA ALA A 62 12.90 -1.65 8.46
C ALA A 62 12.70 -2.99 7.75
N VAL A 63 11.58 -3.16 7.03
CA VAL A 63 11.35 -4.37 6.22
C VAL A 63 12.30 -4.41 5.02
N ALA A 64 12.55 -3.28 4.36
CA ALA A 64 13.47 -3.20 3.23
C ALA A 64 14.92 -3.51 3.61
N GLU A 65 15.36 -3.21 4.84
CA GLU A 65 16.70 -3.57 5.33
C GLU A 65 16.89 -5.08 5.54
N GLN A 66 15.80 -5.84 5.72
CA GLN A 66 15.83 -7.30 5.82
C GLN A 66 15.94 -7.98 4.44
N LEU A 67 15.69 -7.23 3.36
CA LEU A 67 15.79 -7.72 2.01
C LEU A 67 17.26 -7.70 1.55
N PRO A 68 17.82 -8.83 1.06
CA PRO A 68 19.15 -8.82 0.47
C PRO A 68 19.22 -7.82 -0.69
N ALA A 69 20.27 -6.99 -0.70
CA ALA A 69 20.36 -5.76 -1.48
C ALA A 69 20.48 -5.93 -3.02
N THR A 70 20.24 -7.11 -3.61
CA THR A 70 20.37 -7.30 -5.07
C THR A 70 19.53 -8.46 -5.61
N ASN A 71 18.81 -8.18 -6.71
CA ASN A 71 18.14 -9.10 -7.65
C ASN A 71 17.50 -10.36 -7.06
N PHE A 72 16.24 -10.22 -6.67
CA PHE A 72 15.35 -11.33 -6.34
C PHE A 72 15.00 -12.14 -7.58
N THR A 73 15.41 -13.40 -7.60
CA THR A 73 14.86 -14.40 -8.52
C THR A 73 14.19 -15.46 -7.66
N PHE A 74 12.85 -15.46 -7.65
CA PHE A 74 12.07 -16.46 -6.93
C PHE A 74 11.52 -17.49 -7.90
N PRO A 75 11.49 -18.78 -7.52
CA PRO A 75 10.57 -19.73 -8.11
C PRO A 75 9.13 -19.18 -8.06
N ALA A 76 8.36 -19.38 -9.13
CA ALA A 76 7.02 -18.78 -9.24
C ALA A 76 6.04 -19.25 -8.16
N ASP A 77 6.28 -20.44 -7.60
CA ASP A 77 5.56 -21.07 -6.51
C ASP A 77 5.91 -20.50 -5.12
N GLU A 78 7.09 -19.92 -4.95
CA GLU A 78 7.53 -19.30 -3.68
C GLU A 78 7.14 -17.82 -3.58
N LEU A 79 6.86 -17.16 -4.71
CA LEU A 79 6.49 -15.75 -4.76
C LEU A 79 5.28 -15.38 -3.88
N PRO A 80 4.19 -16.17 -3.83
CA PRO A 80 3.05 -15.88 -2.96
C PRO A 80 3.42 -15.87 -1.47
N ASP A 81 4.28 -16.79 -1.03
CA ASP A 81 4.71 -16.88 0.37
C ASP A 81 5.65 -15.74 0.74
N PHE A 82 6.53 -15.33 -0.18
CA PHE A 82 7.35 -14.15 0.00
C PHE A 82 6.52 -12.85 0.10
N VAL A 83 5.53 -12.67 -0.76
CA VAL A 83 4.61 -11.51 -0.69
C VAL A 83 3.84 -11.51 0.63
N ARG A 84 3.38 -12.67 1.09
CA ARG A 84 2.70 -12.82 2.38
C ARG A 84 3.60 -12.39 3.53
N TRP A 85 4.83 -12.88 3.56
CA TRP A 85 5.82 -12.53 4.57
C TRP A 85 6.09 -11.01 4.62
N ILE A 86 6.27 -10.35 3.46
CA ILE A 86 6.46 -8.88 3.42
C ILE A 86 5.28 -8.14 4.08
N VAL A 87 4.05 -8.55 3.77
CA VAL A 87 2.84 -7.91 4.30
C VAL A 87 2.75 -8.10 5.83
N GLU A 88 3.05 -9.29 6.31
CA GLU A 88 3.04 -9.62 7.74
C GLU A 88 4.11 -8.83 8.50
N GLU A 89 5.36 -8.82 8.02
CA GLU A 89 6.45 -8.08 8.66
C GLU A 89 6.24 -6.57 8.65
N PHE A 90 5.69 -6.02 7.55
CA PHE A 90 5.35 -4.60 7.50
C PHE A 90 4.27 -4.23 8.52
N GLY A 91 3.21 -5.04 8.62
CA GLY A 91 2.15 -4.82 9.60
C GLY A 91 2.65 -4.93 11.05
N GLU A 92 3.53 -5.89 11.32
CA GLU A 92 4.14 -6.07 12.63
C GLU A 92 5.10 -4.91 12.98
N ALA A 93 5.92 -4.45 12.03
CA ALA A 93 6.80 -3.30 12.22
C ALA A 93 6.02 -2.01 12.52
N ILE A 94 4.92 -1.74 11.79
CA ILE A 94 4.03 -0.60 12.10
C ILE A 94 3.49 -0.71 13.52
N ARG A 95 3.01 -1.89 13.92
CA ARG A 95 2.44 -2.08 15.26
C ARG A 95 3.47 -1.75 16.34
N ARG A 96 4.69 -2.24 16.20
CA ARG A 96 5.79 -1.96 17.14
C ARG A 96 6.10 -0.47 17.24
N GLU A 97 6.19 0.23 16.10
CA GLU A 97 6.43 1.67 16.10
C GLU A 97 5.32 2.44 16.82
N LEU A 98 4.05 2.09 16.57
CA LEU A 98 2.91 2.74 17.22
C LEU A 98 2.81 2.42 18.72
N GLU A 99 3.11 1.18 19.11
CA GLU A 99 3.08 0.72 20.51
C GLU A 99 4.26 1.26 21.34
N SER A 100 5.38 1.63 20.70
CA SER A 100 6.53 2.22 21.39
C SER A 100 6.19 3.53 22.12
N GLY A 101 5.15 4.24 21.66
CA GLY A 101 4.77 5.55 22.18
C GLY A 101 5.82 6.64 21.92
N GLU A 102 6.86 6.36 21.14
CA GLU A 102 7.89 7.33 20.81
C GLU A 102 7.34 8.41 19.87
N PRO A 103 7.55 9.70 20.20
CA PRO A 103 7.17 10.76 19.30
C PRO A 103 8.00 10.68 18.01
N PRO A 104 7.42 11.03 16.85
CA PRO A 104 8.10 10.87 15.57
C PRO A 104 9.19 11.93 15.29
N PHE A 105 9.52 12.77 16.29
CA PHE A 105 10.46 13.89 16.23
C PHE A 105 11.27 14.03 17.51
#